data_AF-A0A835K1F9-F1
#
_entry.id   AF-A0A835K1F9-F1
#
_cell.length_a   1.000
_cell.length_b   1.000
_cell.length_c   1.000
_cell.angle_alpha   90.00
_cell.angle_beta   90.00
_cell.angle_gamma   90.00
#
_symmetry.space_group_name_H-M   'P 1'
#
loop_
_entity.id
_entity.type
_entity.pdbx_description
1 polymer ?
#
loop_
_entity_poly.entity_id
_entity_poly.type
_entity_poly.pdbx_seq_one_letter_code
_entity_poly.pdbx_strand_id
1 'polypeptide(L)'
;MEADKAEFLNEFGSEYGYPNGPKSIDEIRATEFNRLDQKGIVYLDHAGATLYSELQMEAIFKDFSSNIYANPHSQSDSSSATSDIIREVRQQVLDYCNASAKEYKCIFTSGATAALKLVGEAFPWSRESCFMYTMENHNSVLGIREYPLIYGIT
;
A
#
# COMPACT_ATOMS: atom_id res chain seq x y z
N MET A 1 29.97 -7.96 14.11
CA MET A 1 28.52 -7.98 13.84
C MET A 1 27.70 -8.10 15.11
N GLU A 2 27.86 -9.13 15.95
CA GLU A 2 27.11 -9.17 17.24
C GLU A 2 27.54 -8.09 18.23
N ALA A 3 28.84 -7.81 18.35
CA ALA A 3 29.34 -6.72 19.21
C ALA A 3 28.83 -5.35 18.76
N ASP A 4 28.92 -5.07 17.45
CA ASP A 4 28.44 -3.80 16.87
C ASP A 4 26.93 -3.63 17.03
N LYS A 5 26.16 -4.73 16.89
CA LYS A 5 24.72 -4.72 17.12
C LYS A 5 24.39 -4.45 18.60
N ALA A 6 25.13 -5.06 19.52
CA ALA A 6 24.94 -4.84 20.96
C ALA A 6 25.25 -3.39 21.36
N GLU A 7 26.31 -2.81 20.81
CA GLU A 7 26.65 -1.39 21.00
C GLU A 7 25.55 -0.47 20.45
N PHE A 8 25.09 -0.72 19.22
CA PHE A 8 23.97 0.02 18.62
C PHE A 8 22.69 -0.07 19.44
N LEU A 9 22.32 -1.26 19.94
CA LEU A 9 21.12 -1.44 20.75
C LEU A 9 21.25 -0.81 22.14
N ASN A 10 22.46 -0.74 22.70
CA ASN A 10 22.68 -0.01 23.95
C ASN A 10 22.45 1.49 23.79
N GLU A 11 22.84 2.06 22.64
CA GLU A 11 22.70 3.50 22.38
C GLU A 11 21.30 3.87 21.86
N PHE A 12 20.75 3.09 20.92
CA PHE A 12 19.52 3.43 20.19
C PHE A 12 18.36 2.46 20.40
N GLY A 13 18.54 1.38 21.16
CA GLY A 13 17.55 0.29 21.27
C GLY A 13 16.20 0.71 21.84
N SER A 14 16.16 1.78 22.63
CA SER A 14 14.90 2.33 23.17
C SER A 14 14.02 3.01 22.11
N GLU A 15 14.61 3.48 21.00
CA GLU A 15 13.93 4.15 19.89
C GLU A 15 13.92 3.30 18.60
N TYR A 16 14.78 2.29 18.52
CA TYR A 16 14.94 1.45 17.35
C TYR A 16 13.77 0.47 17.18
N GLY A 17 13.21 0.43 15.96
CA GLY A 17 12.16 -0.50 15.59
C GLY A 17 10.79 -0.05 16.08
N TYR A 18 10.13 -0.88 16.88
CA TYR A 18 8.78 -0.64 17.38
C TYR A 18 8.74 -0.79 18.91
N PRO A 19 9.15 0.22 19.69
CA PRO A 19 9.30 0.11 21.15
C PRO A 19 8.00 -0.28 21.89
N ASN A 20 6.85 0.15 21.36
CA ASN A 20 5.52 -0.21 21.86
C ASN A 20 4.80 -1.23 20.95
N GLY A 21 5.54 -1.84 20.03
CA GLY A 21 5.02 -2.84 19.11
C GLY A 21 4.88 -4.21 19.78
N PRO A 22 4.02 -5.09 19.24
CA PRO A 22 3.83 -6.43 19.79
C PRO A 22 5.04 -7.36 19.56
N LYS A 23 5.97 -6.97 18.70
CA LYS A 23 7.21 -7.69 18.38
C LYS A 23 8.33 -6.68 18.07
N SER A 24 9.55 -7.03 18.44
CA SER A 24 10.78 -6.38 18.00
C SER A 24 11.08 -6.69 16.52
N ILE A 25 11.99 -5.92 15.92
CA ILE A 25 12.44 -6.15 14.53
C ILE A 25 13.07 -7.54 14.37
N ASP A 26 13.85 -7.98 15.35
CA ASP A 26 14.48 -9.30 15.34
C ASP A 26 13.43 -10.43 15.38
N GLU A 27 12.39 -10.28 16.20
CA GLU A 27 11.29 -11.26 16.25
C GLU A 27 10.48 -11.27 14.95
N ILE A 28 10.21 -10.11 14.35
CA ILE A 28 9.54 -10.02 13.05
C ILE A 28 10.39 -10.70 11.97
N ARG A 29 11.70 -10.43 11.94
CA ARG A 29 12.64 -11.04 11.01
C ARG A 29 12.65 -12.56 11.15
N ALA A 30 12.78 -13.07 12.37
CA ALA A 30 12.87 -14.49 12.67
C ALA A 30 11.55 -15.24 12.45
N THR A 31 10.39 -14.60 12.64
CA THR A 31 9.08 -15.27 12.56
C THR A 31 8.31 -15.04 11.28
N GLU A 32 8.53 -13.94 10.57
CA GLU A 32 7.73 -13.57 9.39
C GLU A 32 8.54 -13.44 8.09
N PHE A 33 9.87 -13.37 8.21
CA PHE A 33 10.80 -13.24 7.09
C PHE A 33 11.99 -14.21 7.20
N ASN A 34 11.82 -15.33 7.92
CA ASN A 34 12.87 -16.32 8.19
C ASN A 34 13.54 -16.85 6.91
N ARG A 35 12.79 -16.95 5.81
CA ARG A 35 13.33 -17.36 4.50
C ARG A 35 14.53 -16.53 4.03
N LEU A 36 14.68 -15.29 4.51
CA LEU A 36 15.82 -14.46 4.18
C LEU A 36 17.07 -14.91 4.96
N ASP A 37 16.93 -15.29 6.22
CA ASP A 37 18.05 -15.80 7.05
C ASP A 37 18.45 -17.21 6.61
N GLN A 38 17.48 -18.08 6.34
CA GLN A 38 17.73 -19.42 5.80
C GLN A 38 18.51 -19.40 4.48
N LYS A 39 18.32 -18.36 3.67
CA LYS A 39 19.02 -18.18 2.39
C LYS A 39 20.26 -17.29 2.49
N GLY A 40 20.53 -16.70 3.65
CA GLY A 40 21.61 -15.73 3.84
C GLY A 40 21.47 -14.48 2.96
N ILE A 41 20.24 -14.02 2.70
CA ILE A 41 19.94 -12.89 1.82
C ILE A 41 19.64 -11.62 2.64
N VAL A 42 20.36 -10.55 2.30
CA VAL A 42 20.05 -9.18 2.70
C VAL A 42 19.30 -8.52 1.54
N TYR A 43 17.99 -8.31 1.71
CA TYR A 43 17.15 -7.68 0.69
C TYR A 43 17.10 -6.17 0.93
N LEU A 44 17.62 -5.38 -0.02
CA LEU A 44 17.71 -3.92 0.07
C LEU A 44 16.89 -3.19 -0.99
N ASP A 45 16.04 -3.90 -1.74
CA ASP A 45 15.24 -3.36 -2.86
C ASP A 45 13.79 -3.03 -2.46
N HIS A 46 13.58 -2.59 -1.21
CA HIS A 46 12.25 -2.29 -0.68
C HIS A 46 11.58 -1.09 -1.36
N ALA A 47 12.34 -0.20 -2.01
CA ALA A 47 11.80 0.90 -2.79
C ALA A 47 11.18 0.44 -4.12
N GLY A 48 11.67 -0.67 -4.70
CA GLY A 48 11.08 -1.29 -5.89
C GLY A 48 9.82 -2.07 -5.56
N ALA A 49 9.93 -3.03 -4.63
CA ALA A 49 8.79 -3.76 -4.07
C ALA A 49 9.14 -4.33 -2.71
N THR A 50 8.22 -4.25 -1.74
CA THR A 50 8.45 -4.90 -0.45
C THR A 50 8.12 -6.39 -0.52
N LEU A 51 8.71 -7.16 0.37
CA LEU A 51 8.36 -8.57 0.53
C LEU A 51 7.08 -8.71 1.36
N TYR A 52 6.23 -9.67 1.00
CA TYR A 52 5.13 -10.12 1.86
C TYR A 52 5.68 -10.93 3.05
N SER A 53 4.97 -10.92 4.18
CA SER A 53 5.36 -11.74 5.34
C SER A 53 4.78 -13.15 5.24
N GLU A 54 5.43 -14.14 5.85
CA GLU A 54 4.93 -15.52 5.88
C GLU A 54 3.58 -15.61 6.60
N LEU A 55 3.43 -14.89 7.72
CA LEU A 55 2.16 -14.80 8.45
C LEU A 55 1.04 -14.17 7.62
N GLN A 56 1.36 -13.15 6.81
CA GLN A 56 0.38 -12.53 5.91
C GLN A 56 -0.15 -13.55 4.89
N MET A 57 0.73 -14.37 4.30
CA MET A 57 0.35 -15.38 3.33
C MET A 57 -0.49 -16.50 3.96
N GLU A 58 -0.13 -16.95 5.16
CA GLU A 58 -0.90 -17.93 5.91
C GLU A 58 -2.29 -17.41 6.26
N ALA A 59 -2.40 -16.16 6.70
CA ALA A 59 -3.66 -15.51 7.02
C ALA A 59 -4.57 -15.40 5.78
N ILE A 60 -4.04 -14.95 4.64
CA ILE A 60 -4.78 -14.87 3.38
C ILE A 60 -5.26 -16.25 2.94
N PHE A 61 -4.40 -17.26 3.01
CA PHE A 61 -4.77 -18.62 2.62
C PHE A 61 -5.87 -19.19 3.50
N LYS A 62 -5.76 -19.02 4.83
CA LYS A 62 -6.79 -19.44 5.78
C LYS A 62 -8.11 -18.72 5.53
N ASP A 63 -8.06 -17.42 5.27
CA ASP A 63 -9.24 -16.60 5.01
C ASP A 63 -9.97 -17.06 3.73
N PHE A 64 -9.25 -17.17 2.61
CA PHE A 64 -9.83 -17.61 1.33
C PHE A 64 -10.32 -19.06 1.34
N SER A 65 -9.71 -19.94 2.13
CA SER A 65 -10.14 -21.33 2.25
C SER A 65 -11.32 -21.52 3.22
N SER A 66 -11.58 -20.55 4.09
CA SER A 66 -12.64 -20.63 5.11
C SER A 66 -13.88 -19.79 4.78
N ASN A 67 -13.74 -18.77 3.92
CA ASN A 67 -14.78 -17.81 3.61
C ASN A 67 -15.23 -17.88 2.14
N ILE A 68 -16.49 -17.53 1.89
CA ILE A 68 -17.05 -17.42 0.54
C ILE A 68 -17.09 -15.96 0.14
N TYR A 69 -16.29 -15.60 -0.85
CA TYR A 69 -16.30 -14.27 -1.47
C TYR A 69 -17.06 -14.33 -2.80
N ALA A 70 -18.31 -13.87 -2.78
CA ALA A 70 -19.13 -13.78 -3.98
C ALA A 70 -18.96 -12.42 -4.68
N ASN A 71 -19.44 -12.32 -5.93
CA ASN A 71 -19.55 -11.05 -6.63
C ASN A 71 -20.44 -10.08 -5.81
N PRO A 72 -19.93 -8.92 -5.35
CA PRO A 72 -20.66 -7.99 -4.48
C PRO A 72 -21.87 -7.31 -5.15
N HIS A 73 -22.06 -7.50 -6.45
CA HIS A 73 -23.19 -6.92 -7.19
C HIS A 73 -24.33 -7.92 -7.44
N SER A 74 -24.22 -9.15 -6.93
CA SER A 74 -25.28 -10.16 -7.02
C SER A 74 -26.31 -10.00 -5.89
N GLN A 75 -27.47 -10.66 -6.00
CA GLN A 75 -28.50 -10.69 -4.97
C GLN A 75 -28.45 -12.02 -4.19
N SER A 76 -27.50 -12.13 -3.26
CA SER A 76 -27.35 -13.28 -2.34
C SER A 76 -26.76 -12.83 -1.00
N ASP A 77 -26.94 -13.64 0.05
CA ASP A 77 -26.35 -13.35 1.37
C ASP A 77 -24.82 -13.24 1.31
N SER A 78 -24.18 -14.11 0.53
CA SER A 78 -22.73 -14.08 0.28
C SER A 78 -22.27 -12.82 -0.46
N SER A 79 -23.10 -12.29 -1.38
CA SER A 79 -22.81 -11.03 -2.09
C SER A 79 -22.88 -9.84 -1.15
N SER A 80 -23.89 -9.79 -0.28
CA SER A 80 -24.04 -8.76 0.75
C SER A 80 -22.85 -8.79 1.72
N ALA A 81 -22.44 -9.98 2.17
CA ALA A 81 -21.26 -10.13 3.02
C ALA A 81 -19.98 -9.63 2.35
N THR A 82 -19.72 -9.98 1.08
CA THR A 82 -18.58 -9.42 0.33
C THR A 82 -18.66 -7.89 0.25
N SER A 83 -19.85 -7.33 0.01
CA SER A 83 -20.05 -5.88 -0.10
C SER A 83 -19.72 -5.16 1.20
N ASP A 84 -20.12 -5.73 2.34
CA ASP A 84 -19.81 -5.20 3.66
C ASP A 84 -18.30 -5.21 3.95
N ILE A 85 -17.61 -6.30 3.59
CA ILE A 85 -16.15 -6.39 3.73
C ILE A 85 -15.46 -5.32 2.87
N ILE A 86 -15.89 -5.14 1.61
CA ILE A 86 -15.36 -4.09 0.74
C ILE A 86 -15.59 -2.69 1.36
N ARG A 87 -16.76 -2.44 1.94
CA ARG A 87 -17.08 -1.18 2.62
C ARG A 87 -16.17 -0.95 3.84
N GLU A 88 -15.91 -1.98 4.63
CA GLU A 88 -15.03 -1.92 5.79
C GLU A 88 -13.58 -1.65 5.39
N VAL A 89 -13.05 -2.34 4.38
CA VAL A 89 -11.69 -2.09 3.89
C VAL A 89 -11.55 -0.67 3.33
N ARG A 90 -12.57 -0.14 2.64
CA ARG A 90 -12.57 1.28 2.22
C ARG A 90 -12.46 2.23 3.41
N GLN A 91 -13.17 1.95 4.50
CA GLN A 91 -13.09 2.77 5.71
C GLN A 91 -11.71 2.68 6.35
N GLN A 92 -11.12 1.48 6.45
CA GLN A 92 -9.77 1.29 6.99
C GLN A 92 -8.71 2.08 6.20
N VAL A 93 -8.79 2.10 4.86
CA VAL A 93 -7.88 2.91 4.03
C VAL A 93 -8.06 4.41 4.28
N LEU A 94 -9.31 4.87 4.43
CA LEU A 94 -9.59 6.27 4.75
C LEU A 94 -9.04 6.66 6.12
N ASP A 95 -9.25 5.82 7.13
CA ASP A 95 -8.73 6.03 8.50
C ASP A 95 -7.20 6.05 8.50
N TYR A 96 -6.55 5.13 7.78
CA TYR A 96 -5.09 5.11 7.62
C TYR A 96 -4.55 6.40 7.01
N CYS A 97 -5.24 6.95 6.01
CA CYS A 97 -4.89 8.21 5.37
C CYS A 97 -5.37 9.46 6.15
N ASN A 98 -5.99 9.29 7.32
CA ASN A 98 -6.65 10.36 8.09
C ASN A 98 -7.64 11.19 7.23
N ALA A 99 -8.40 10.52 6.38
CA ALA A 99 -9.32 11.13 5.42
C ALA A 99 -10.79 10.86 5.82
N SER A 100 -11.60 11.90 6.01
CA SER A 100 -13.01 11.74 6.39
C SER A 100 -13.85 11.15 5.26
N ALA A 101 -14.64 10.10 5.52
CA ALA A 101 -15.59 9.54 4.55
C ALA A 101 -16.73 10.49 4.12
N LYS A 102 -16.88 11.63 4.84
CA LYS A 102 -17.79 12.72 4.48
C LYS A 102 -17.27 13.56 3.31
N GLU A 103 -15.94 13.69 3.20
CA GLU A 103 -15.25 14.54 2.21
C GLU A 103 -14.58 13.72 1.12
N TYR A 104 -14.06 12.54 1.47
CA TYR A 104 -13.27 11.68 0.60
C TYR A 104 -13.98 10.36 0.29
N LYS A 105 -13.63 9.79 -0.87
CA LYS A 105 -14.02 8.43 -1.26
C LYS A 105 -12.77 7.62 -1.56
N CYS A 106 -12.67 6.41 -0.99
CA CYS A 106 -11.64 5.46 -1.35
C CYS A 106 -12.04 4.75 -2.65
N ILE A 107 -11.20 4.82 -3.69
CA ILE A 107 -11.38 4.11 -4.96
C ILE A 107 -10.21 3.13 -5.11
N PHE A 108 -10.52 1.84 -5.24
CA PHE A 108 -9.49 0.83 -5.48
C PHE A 108 -9.13 0.81 -6.96
N THR A 109 -7.83 0.77 -7.25
CA THR A 109 -7.26 0.65 -8.60
C THR A 109 -6.19 -0.43 -8.58
N SER A 110 -5.63 -0.78 -9.74
CA SER A 110 -4.54 -1.76 -9.83
C SER A 110 -3.19 -1.25 -9.29
N GLY A 111 -3.10 0.02 -8.87
CA GLY A 111 -1.90 0.61 -8.28
C GLY A 111 -1.78 2.12 -8.55
N ALA A 112 -0.72 2.74 -8.02
CA ALA A 112 -0.50 4.19 -8.11
C ALA A 112 -0.56 4.72 -9.55
N THR A 113 0.06 4.01 -10.51
CA THR A 113 0.03 4.40 -11.93
C THR A 113 -1.38 4.42 -12.51
N ALA A 114 -2.21 3.42 -12.19
CA ALA A 114 -3.60 3.38 -12.68
C ALA A 114 -4.47 4.46 -12.03
N ALA A 115 -4.25 4.74 -10.74
CA ALA A 115 -4.93 5.85 -10.04
C ALA A 115 -4.59 7.21 -10.66
N LEU A 116 -3.30 7.48 -10.89
CA LEU A 116 -2.82 8.72 -11.51
C LEU A 116 -3.35 8.87 -12.94
N LYS A 117 -3.35 7.78 -13.71
CA LYS A 117 -3.94 7.75 -15.04
C LYS A 117 -5.43 8.11 -15.01
N LEU A 118 -6.20 7.50 -14.11
CA LEU A 118 -7.62 7.80 -13.94
C LEU A 118 -7.86 9.28 -13.62
N VAL A 119 -7.02 9.89 -12.77
CA VAL A 119 -7.08 11.33 -12.50
C VAL A 119 -6.83 12.14 -13.78
N GLY A 120 -5.80 11.80 -14.55
CA GLY A 120 -5.50 12.46 -15.81
C GLY A 120 -6.62 12.35 -16.85
N GLU A 121 -7.28 11.19 -16.95
CA GLU A 121 -8.39 10.96 -17.89
C GLU A 121 -9.69 11.66 -17.48
N ALA A 122 -9.97 11.71 -16.18
CA ALA A 122 -11.22 12.25 -15.65
C ALA A 122 -11.17 13.75 -15.35
N PHE A 123 -9.97 14.35 -15.25
CA PHE A 123 -9.85 15.78 -14.98
C PHE A 123 -10.45 16.59 -16.14
N PRO A 124 -11.30 17.59 -15.86
CA PRO A 124 -11.96 18.39 -16.90
C PRO A 124 -11.01 19.45 -17.47
N TRP A 125 -10.01 19.01 -18.23
CA TRP A 125 -9.01 19.89 -18.84
C TRP A 125 -9.65 20.96 -19.72
N SER A 126 -9.12 22.17 -19.63
CA SER A 126 -9.48 23.31 -20.46
C SER A 126 -8.24 24.15 -20.77
N ARG A 127 -8.33 25.08 -21.73
CA ARG A 127 -7.18 25.94 -22.09
C ARG A 127 -6.67 26.81 -20.93
N GLU A 128 -7.49 26.98 -19.90
CA GLU A 128 -7.18 27.72 -18.67
C GLU A 128 -6.55 26.84 -17.59
N SER A 129 -6.50 25.52 -17.79
CA SER A 129 -5.89 24.58 -16.86
C SER A 129 -4.36 24.68 -16.88
N CYS A 130 -3.72 24.33 -15.77
CA CYS A 130 -2.28 24.22 -15.66
C CYS A 130 -1.94 22.90 -14.93
N PHE A 131 -1.06 22.10 -15.52
CA PHE A 131 -0.55 20.89 -14.88
C PHE A 131 0.86 21.13 -14.36
N MET A 132 1.05 21.05 -13.04
CA MET A 132 2.33 21.29 -12.39
C MET A 132 2.83 20.02 -11.72
N TYR A 133 4.13 19.75 -11.87
CA TYR A 133 4.81 18.63 -11.23
C TYR A 133 6.25 19.02 -10.86
N THR A 134 6.87 18.26 -9.98
CA THR A 134 8.27 18.43 -9.59
C THR A 134 9.18 17.49 -10.41
N MET A 135 10.44 17.88 -10.61
CA MET A 135 11.42 17.06 -11.35
C MET A 135 11.66 15.69 -10.69
N GLU A 136 11.45 15.59 -9.38
CA GLU A 136 11.63 14.36 -8.60
C GLU A 136 10.43 13.40 -8.68
N ASN A 137 9.34 13.79 -9.35
CA ASN A 137 8.19 12.91 -9.44
C ASN A 137 8.46 11.70 -10.34
N HIS A 138 7.96 10.55 -9.90
CA HIS A 138 8.02 9.31 -10.67
C HIS A 138 7.31 9.45 -12.03
N ASN A 139 7.74 8.67 -13.02
CA ASN A 139 7.22 8.67 -14.39
C ASN A 139 5.69 8.57 -14.48
N SER A 140 5.05 7.90 -13.52
CA SER A 140 3.59 7.80 -13.45
C SER A 140 2.88 9.14 -13.31
N VAL A 141 3.47 10.11 -12.61
CA VAL A 141 2.96 11.49 -12.50
C VAL A 141 3.27 12.26 -13.77
N LEU A 142 4.51 12.15 -14.25
CA LEU A 142 4.95 12.83 -15.48
C LEU A 142 4.10 12.44 -16.69
N GLY A 143 3.66 11.19 -16.77
CA GLY A 143 2.79 10.69 -17.83
C GLY A 143 1.42 11.35 -17.89
N ILE A 144 0.94 11.99 -16.81
CA ILE A 144 -0.33 12.73 -16.83
C ILE A 144 -0.28 13.90 -17.81
N ARG A 145 0.89 14.47 -18.09
CA ARG A 145 1.06 15.62 -19.01
C ARG A 145 0.51 15.38 -20.42
N GLU A 146 0.39 14.12 -20.85
CA GLU A 146 -0.12 13.78 -22.17
C GLU A 146 -1.61 14.14 -22.34
N TYR A 147 -2.38 14.19 -21.26
CA TYR A 147 -3.79 14.57 -21.28
C TYR A 147 -4.03 16.07 -21.54
N PRO A 148 -3.42 17.01 -20.80
CA PRO A 148 -3.55 18.44 -21.08
C PRO A 148 -2.98 18.84 -22.45
N LEU A 149 -1.95 18.14 -22.98
CA LEU A 149 -1.38 18.42 -24.31
C LEU A 149 -2.41 18.33 -25.44
N ILE A 150 -3.40 17.43 -25.34
CA ILE A 150 -4.51 17.30 -26.30
C ILE A 150 -5.30 18.62 -26.44
N TYR A 151 -5.32 19.43 -25.38
CA TYR A 151 -5.99 20.72 -25.32
C TYR A 151 -5.07 21.91 -25.60
N GLY A 152 -3.80 21.66 -25.96
CA GLY A 152 -2.80 22.68 -26.27
C GLY A 152 -2.18 23.35 -25.03
N ILE A 153 -2.28 22.70 -23.87
CA ILE A 153 -1.73 23.17 -22.60
C ILE A 153 -0.33 22.56 -22.43
N THR A 154 0.66 23.38 -22.09
CA THR A 154 2.05 22.96 -21.83
C THR A 154 2.36 22.92 -20.35
#